data_AF-A0A935QAK5-F1
#
_entry.id   AF-A0A935QAK5-F1
#
_cell.length_a   1.000
_cell.length_b   1.000
_cell.length_c   1.000
_cell.angle_alpha   90.00
_cell.angle_beta   90.00
_cell.angle_gamma   90.00
#
_symmetry.space_group_name_H-M   'P 1'
#
loop_
_entity.id
_entity.type
_entity.pdbx_description
1 polymer ?
#
loop_
_entity_poly.entity_id
_entity_poly.type
_entity_poly.pdbx_seq_one_letter_code
_entity_poly.pdbx_strand_id
1 'polypeptide(L)'
;MGGGPRLLFEEPEPYRPEPGDDERGVLAKVVINPDTEDLTPYLHFDHKIAIVRDPRDTLISRLMYGIGYHSPYDRDDRQVARMYGFLRRLEASDGELGVLDLIRFDWGLRGIACDDATIRAHYAAEWARIESFYVRYPDFFPFRYEDFVAGRLDELSEYLGMELAGSSDVDPKHARVVRTKSSGDWRHWFRPTDAALFRTIYEDVLIRYGYDSDWTPHASPRIEPQFASEYFYRLVSEKRALILRPVARETLLQLATQQEAS
;
A
#
# COMPACT_ATOMS: atom_id res chain seq x y z
N MET A 1 -18.07 -19.00 31.11
CA MET A 1 -17.53 -17.72 30.62
C MET A 1 -16.67 -18.06 29.41
N GLY A 2 -17.27 -18.16 28.23
CA GLY A 2 -16.50 -18.38 27.00
C GLY A 2 -15.79 -17.09 26.67
N GLY A 3 -14.46 -17.08 26.70
CA GLY A 3 -13.68 -15.97 26.14
C GLY A 3 -14.02 -15.83 24.66
N GLY A 4 -13.98 -14.61 24.13
CA GLY A 4 -14.15 -14.38 22.70
C GLY A 4 -13.11 -15.15 21.85
N PRO A 5 -13.21 -15.06 20.52
CA PRO A 5 -12.31 -15.80 19.63
C PRO A 5 -10.85 -15.48 19.92
N ARG A 6 -9.97 -16.47 19.74
CA ARG A 6 -8.54 -16.25 19.77
C ARG A 6 -8.17 -15.38 18.57
N LEU A 7 -7.51 -14.26 18.84
CA LEU A 7 -7.08 -13.34 17.80
C LEU A 7 -5.59 -13.50 17.54
N LEU A 8 -5.22 -13.72 16.28
CA LEU A 8 -3.84 -13.82 15.82
C LEU A 8 -3.61 -12.69 14.81
N PHE A 9 -2.88 -11.65 15.19
CA PHE A 9 -2.68 -10.47 14.34
C PHE A 9 -1.20 -10.29 14.01
N GLU A 10 -0.81 -10.64 12.78
CA GLU A 10 0.57 -10.48 12.30
C GLU A 10 1.59 -11.16 13.25
N GLU A 11 1.21 -12.31 13.81
CA GLU A 11 2.07 -13.07 14.72
C GLU A 11 3.34 -13.56 14.00
N PRO A 12 4.51 -13.53 14.66
CA PRO A 12 5.76 -13.96 14.05
C PRO A 12 5.83 -15.48 13.85
N GLU A 13 5.02 -16.24 14.58
CA GLU A 13 4.93 -17.70 14.47
C GLU A 13 3.65 -18.11 13.72
N PRO A 14 3.73 -19.10 12.81
CA PRO A 14 2.54 -19.62 12.16
C PRO A 14 1.56 -20.25 13.15
N TYR A 15 0.27 -20.19 12.84
CA TYR A 15 -0.77 -20.77 13.67
C TYR A 15 -0.50 -22.24 14.00
N ARG A 16 -0.68 -22.58 15.28
CA ARG A 16 -0.70 -23.94 15.79
C ARG A 16 -1.98 -24.12 16.61
N PRO A 17 -2.81 -25.13 16.29
CA PRO A 17 -4.01 -25.41 17.05
C PRO A 17 -3.71 -25.62 18.54
N GLU A 18 -4.45 -24.93 19.39
CA GLU A 18 -4.42 -25.11 20.84
C GLU A 18 -5.71 -25.76 21.35
N PRO A 19 -5.66 -26.48 22.48
CA PRO A 19 -6.86 -27.00 23.12
C PRO A 19 -7.90 -25.89 23.34
N GLY A 20 -9.12 -26.10 22.83
CA GLY A 20 -10.24 -25.17 22.95
C GLY A 20 -10.40 -24.18 21.78
N ASP A 21 -9.50 -24.19 20.79
CA ASP A 21 -9.65 -23.35 19.58
C ASP A 21 -10.96 -23.65 18.82
N ASP A 22 -11.34 -24.92 18.72
CA ASP A 22 -12.61 -25.33 18.08
C ASP A 22 -13.85 -24.79 18.82
N GLU A 23 -13.78 -24.62 20.15
CA GLU A 23 -14.91 -24.16 20.96
C GLU A 23 -15.01 -22.63 21.01
N ARG A 24 -13.87 -21.92 21.00
CA ARG A 24 -13.83 -20.45 21.10
C ARG A 24 -13.78 -19.74 19.74
N GLY A 25 -13.37 -20.44 18.69
CA GLY A 25 -13.10 -19.88 17.36
C GLY A 25 -11.75 -19.15 17.29
N VAL A 26 -11.19 -19.07 16.08
CA VAL A 26 -9.91 -18.39 15.81
C VAL A 26 -10.08 -17.42 14.65
N LEU A 27 -9.60 -16.19 14.83
CA LEU A 27 -9.46 -15.20 13.77
C LEU A 27 -7.97 -14.89 13.56
N ALA A 28 -7.48 -15.18 12.36
CA ALA A 28 -6.11 -14.91 11.97
C ALA A 28 -6.05 -13.83 10.89
N LYS A 29 -5.25 -12.78 11.13
CA LYS A 29 -4.86 -11.79 10.13
C LYS A 29 -3.38 -11.99 9.81
N VAL A 30 -3.10 -12.31 8.56
CA VAL A 30 -1.75 -12.58 8.05
C VAL A 30 -1.45 -11.63 6.89
N VAL A 31 -0.23 -11.08 6.84
CA VAL A 31 0.22 -10.24 5.73
C VAL A 31 0.98 -11.11 4.75
N ILE A 32 0.31 -11.54 3.69
CA ILE A 32 0.88 -12.51 2.77
C ILE A 32 1.92 -11.86 1.87
N ASN A 33 3.15 -12.36 1.94
CA ASN A 33 4.14 -12.18 0.87
C ASN A 33 4.12 -13.44 -0.03
N PRO A 34 3.60 -13.33 -1.28
CA PRO A 34 3.37 -14.50 -2.14
C PRO A 34 4.60 -15.38 -2.40
N ASP A 35 5.81 -14.81 -2.28
CA ASP A 35 7.06 -15.52 -2.57
C ASP A 35 7.62 -16.28 -1.36
N THR A 36 7.20 -15.95 -0.14
CA THR A 36 7.90 -16.39 1.07
C THR A 36 7.02 -17.02 2.14
N GLU A 37 5.70 -16.86 2.09
CA GLU A 37 4.84 -17.36 3.15
C GLU A 37 4.29 -18.76 2.88
N ASP A 38 4.51 -19.66 3.84
CA ASP A 38 3.81 -20.94 3.90
C ASP A 38 2.43 -20.75 4.53
N LEU A 39 1.39 -20.86 3.71
CA LEU A 39 0.01 -20.73 4.16
C LEU A 39 -0.61 -22.03 4.63
N THR A 40 0.11 -23.16 4.55
CA THR A 40 -0.36 -24.47 5.01
C THR A 40 -1.00 -24.43 6.40
N PRO A 41 -0.46 -23.67 7.38
CA PRO A 41 -1.06 -23.55 8.71
C PRO A 41 -2.44 -22.88 8.75
N TYR A 42 -2.90 -22.23 7.68
CA TYR A 42 -4.17 -21.52 7.63
C TYR A 42 -5.18 -22.13 6.66
N LEU A 43 -4.78 -23.09 5.82
CA LEU A 43 -5.65 -23.66 4.78
C LEU A 43 -6.87 -24.42 5.33
N HIS A 44 -6.79 -24.86 6.57
CA HIS A 44 -7.86 -25.62 7.24
C HIS A 44 -8.91 -24.73 7.93
N PHE A 45 -8.78 -23.41 7.87
CA PHE A 45 -9.81 -22.50 8.38
C PHE A 45 -11.09 -22.66 7.56
N ASP A 46 -12.25 -22.64 8.24
CA ASP A 46 -13.57 -22.77 7.62
C ASP A 46 -13.85 -21.63 6.63
N HIS A 47 -13.43 -20.42 7.00
CA HIS A 47 -13.55 -19.21 6.18
C HIS A 47 -12.17 -18.61 5.91
N LYS A 48 -11.91 -18.29 4.64
CA LYS A 48 -10.65 -17.72 4.17
C LYS A 48 -10.97 -16.49 3.33
N ILE A 49 -10.54 -15.32 3.80
CA ILE A 49 -10.81 -14.05 3.15
C ILE A 49 -9.49 -13.48 2.63
N ALA A 50 -9.47 -13.07 1.38
CA ALA A 50 -8.37 -12.31 0.80
C ALA A 50 -8.84 -10.88 0.52
N ILE A 51 -8.21 -9.89 1.16
CA ILE A 51 -8.54 -8.49 0.90
C ILE A 51 -7.90 -8.05 -0.42
N VAL A 52 -8.75 -7.69 -1.37
CA VAL A 52 -8.34 -7.04 -2.63
C VAL A 52 -8.55 -5.54 -2.50
N ARG A 53 -7.71 -4.76 -3.17
CA ARG A 53 -7.81 -3.29 -3.20
C ARG A 53 -7.59 -2.82 -4.63
N ASP A 54 -8.13 -1.67 -5.00
CA ASP A 54 -7.85 -1.06 -6.31
C ASP A 54 -6.32 -1.01 -6.54
N PRO A 55 -5.79 -1.66 -7.59
CA PRO A 55 -4.35 -1.74 -7.85
C PRO A 55 -3.74 -0.36 -8.08
N ARG A 56 -4.51 0.64 -8.53
CA ARG A 56 -4.05 2.02 -8.78
C ARG A 56 -3.78 2.75 -7.47
N ASP A 57 -4.71 2.67 -6.51
CA ASP A 57 -4.51 3.22 -5.16
C ASP A 57 -3.46 2.43 -4.37
N THR A 58 -3.39 1.12 -4.60
CA THR A 58 -2.40 0.22 -3.99
C THR A 58 -0.99 0.58 -4.46
N LEU A 59 -0.78 0.84 -5.76
CA LEU A 59 0.49 1.30 -6.32
C LEU A 59 1.02 2.53 -5.58
N ILE A 60 0.21 3.58 -5.45
CA ILE A 60 0.63 4.83 -4.80
C ILE A 60 0.90 4.59 -3.32
N SER A 61 0.03 3.83 -2.64
CA SER A 61 0.20 3.55 -1.21
C SER A 61 1.49 2.76 -0.94
N ARG A 62 1.77 1.73 -1.75
CA ARG A 62 3.00 0.93 -1.65
C ARG A 62 4.24 1.73 -2.00
N LEU A 63 4.18 2.54 -3.06
CA LEU A 63 5.28 3.43 -3.46
C LEU A 63 5.61 4.40 -2.33
N MET A 64 4.63 5.16 -1.83
CA MET A 64 4.83 6.16 -0.78
C MET A 64 5.30 5.54 0.54
N TYR A 65 4.74 4.40 0.94
CA TYR A 65 5.18 3.70 2.14
C TYR A 65 6.61 3.13 1.96
N GLY A 66 6.91 2.59 0.78
CA GLY A 66 8.21 2.06 0.41
C GLY A 66 9.33 3.11 0.43
N ILE A 67 9.13 4.25 -0.25
CA ILE A 67 10.11 5.33 -0.28
C ILE A 67 10.33 5.97 1.09
N GLY A 68 9.34 5.93 1.98
CA GLY A 68 9.42 6.50 3.33
C GLY A 68 9.97 5.52 4.36
N TYR A 69 9.21 4.48 4.69
CA TYR A 69 9.51 3.58 5.81
C TYR A 69 10.55 2.50 5.46
N HIS A 70 10.58 2.06 4.20
CA HIS A 70 11.57 1.11 3.67
C HIS A 70 12.62 1.80 2.80
N SER A 71 12.81 3.11 3.01
CA SER A 71 13.71 3.92 2.20
C SER A 71 15.13 3.35 2.23
N PRO A 72 15.74 3.03 1.08
CA PRO A 72 17.11 2.53 1.04
C PRO A 72 18.14 3.63 1.33
N TYR A 73 17.69 4.89 1.43
CA TYR A 73 18.52 6.07 1.70
C TYR A 73 18.12 6.78 3.01
N ASP A 74 17.42 6.10 3.92
CA ASP A 74 17.09 6.61 5.25
C ASP A 74 18.32 6.94 6.10
N ARG A 75 19.54 6.64 5.68
CA ARG A 75 20.78 7.03 6.39
C ARG A 75 21.50 8.23 5.77
N ASP A 76 21.08 8.69 4.60
CA ASP A 76 21.72 9.79 3.86
C ASP A 76 20.79 11.01 3.80
N ASP A 77 21.12 12.02 4.60
CA ASP A 77 20.32 13.26 4.70
C ASP A 77 20.19 13.99 3.37
N ARG A 78 21.17 13.89 2.48
CA ARG A 78 21.09 14.52 1.16
C ARG A 78 20.07 13.81 0.28
N GLN A 79 20.04 12.48 0.31
CA GLN A 79 19.05 11.72 -0.46
C GLN A 79 17.63 11.86 0.10
N VAL A 80 17.48 11.86 1.44
CA VAL A 80 16.19 12.17 2.08
C VAL A 80 15.72 13.57 1.70
N ALA A 81 16.60 14.58 1.73
CA ALA A 81 16.26 15.94 1.31
C ALA A 81 15.89 16.02 -0.17
N ARG A 82 16.57 15.27 -1.05
CA ARG A 82 16.25 15.19 -2.48
C ARG A 82 14.86 14.63 -2.73
N MET A 83 14.50 13.52 -2.06
CA MET A 83 13.15 12.96 -2.17
C MET A 83 12.09 13.88 -1.58
N TYR A 84 12.33 14.46 -0.40
CA TYR A 84 11.42 15.43 0.20
C TYR A 84 11.18 16.64 -0.73
N GLY A 85 12.24 17.20 -1.31
CA GLY A 85 12.16 18.30 -2.29
C GLY A 85 11.40 17.90 -3.56
N PHE A 86 11.64 16.69 -4.08
CA PHE A 86 10.89 16.18 -5.23
C PHE A 86 9.38 16.07 -4.93
N LEU A 87 8.99 15.53 -3.78
CA LEU A 87 7.58 15.41 -3.39
C LEU A 87 6.91 16.79 -3.27
N ARG A 88 7.61 17.79 -2.74
CA ARG A 88 7.09 19.17 -2.70
C ARG A 88 6.91 19.79 -4.09
N ARG A 89 7.80 19.49 -5.04
CA ARG A 89 7.63 19.91 -6.43
C ARG A 89 6.48 19.18 -7.11
N LEU A 90 6.32 17.88 -6.84
CA LEU A 90 5.20 17.08 -7.32
C LEU A 90 3.86 17.69 -6.86
N GLU A 91 3.75 18.04 -5.57
CA GLU A 91 2.57 18.73 -4.99
C GLU A 91 2.26 20.07 -5.67
N ALA A 92 3.28 20.82 -6.07
CA ALA A 92 3.14 22.15 -6.68
C ALA A 92 3.08 22.13 -8.22
N SER A 93 3.08 20.95 -8.85
CA SER A 93 3.26 20.81 -10.30
C SER A 93 2.00 21.03 -11.14
N ASP A 94 0.83 21.22 -10.53
CA ASP A 94 -0.47 21.30 -11.22
C ASP A 94 -0.71 20.16 -12.25
N GLY A 95 -0.13 18.98 -12.02
CA GLY A 95 -0.25 17.80 -12.87
C GLY A 95 0.85 17.62 -13.91
N GLU A 96 1.84 18.51 -13.96
CA GLU A 96 3.01 18.36 -14.83
C GLU A 96 3.89 17.16 -14.40
N LEU A 97 3.94 16.85 -13.11
CA LEU A 97 4.60 15.66 -12.57
C LEU A 97 3.57 14.62 -12.12
N GLY A 98 3.91 13.33 -12.30
CA GLY A 98 3.05 12.21 -11.95
C GLY A 98 3.77 11.02 -11.34
N VAL A 99 3.07 9.89 -11.24
CA VAL A 99 3.57 8.66 -10.60
C VAL A 99 4.81 8.13 -11.28
N LEU A 100 4.89 8.16 -12.61
CA LEU A 100 6.09 7.69 -13.32
C LEU A 100 7.32 8.55 -13.01
N ASP A 101 7.16 9.86 -12.82
CA ASP A 101 8.29 10.73 -12.48
C ASP A 101 8.78 10.44 -11.07
N LEU A 102 7.87 10.17 -10.13
CA LEU A 102 8.23 9.74 -8.77
C LEU A 102 8.99 8.41 -8.78
N ILE A 103 8.52 7.42 -9.55
CA ILE A 103 9.20 6.12 -9.71
C ILE A 103 10.60 6.33 -10.29
N ARG A 104 10.70 7.07 -11.40
CA ARG A 104 11.99 7.36 -12.06
C ARG A 104 12.94 8.09 -11.12
N PHE A 105 12.43 9.03 -10.33
CA PHE A 105 13.23 9.77 -9.37
C PHE A 105 13.76 8.85 -8.25
N ASP A 106 12.89 8.06 -7.61
CA ASP A 106 13.30 7.09 -6.58
C ASP A 106 14.32 6.08 -7.11
N TRP A 107 14.04 5.49 -8.27
CA TRP A 107 14.92 4.52 -8.90
C TRP A 107 16.26 5.15 -9.30
N GLY A 108 16.24 6.39 -9.78
CA GLY A 108 17.43 7.18 -10.07
C GLY A 108 18.30 7.43 -8.82
N LEU A 109 17.71 7.72 -7.67
CA LEU A 109 18.45 7.81 -6.40
C LEU A 109 19.14 6.49 -6.05
N ARG A 110 18.54 5.36 -6.43
CA ARG A 110 19.01 4.00 -6.18
C ARG A 110 19.95 3.46 -7.27
N GLY A 111 20.21 4.24 -8.32
CA GLY A 111 21.02 3.79 -9.47
C GLY A 111 20.36 2.70 -10.30
N ILE A 112 19.03 2.60 -10.30
CA ILE A 112 18.24 1.60 -11.04
C ILE A 112 17.81 2.20 -12.39
N ALA A 113 17.89 1.40 -13.46
CA ALA A 113 17.39 1.77 -14.79
C ALA A 113 15.88 2.07 -14.75
N CYS A 114 15.46 3.19 -15.32
CA CYS A 114 14.11 3.74 -15.15
C CYS A 114 13.38 4.03 -16.46
N ASP A 115 13.69 3.30 -17.52
CA ASP A 115 12.91 3.32 -18.76
C ASP A 115 11.55 2.62 -18.59
N ASP A 116 10.60 2.94 -19.47
CA ASP A 116 9.21 2.47 -19.39
C ASP A 116 9.07 0.95 -19.50
N ALA A 117 9.95 0.28 -20.25
CA ALA A 117 9.90 -1.17 -20.38
C ALA A 117 10.33 -1.83 -19.07
N THR A 118 11.38 -1.33 -18.43
CA THR A 118 11.84 -1.82 -17.13
C THR A 118 10.80 -1.57 -16.04
N ILE A 119 10.21 -0.37 -15.98
CA ILE A 119 9.13 -0.04 -15.04
C ILE A 119 7.93 -0.97 -15.26
N ARG A 120 7.47 -1.11 -16.51
CA ARG A 120 6.34 -2.00 -16.85
C ARG A 120 6.61 -3.44 -16.42
N ALA A 121 7.78 -3.98 -16.75
CA ALA A 121 8.15 -5.35 -16.40
C ALA A 121 8.17 -5.57 -14.88
N HIS A 122 8.69 -4.60 -14.12
CA HIS A 122 8.72 -4.68 -12.66
C HIS A 122 7.32 -4.78 -12.05
N TYR A 123 6.43 -3.85 -12.40
CA TYR A 123 5.08 -3.82 -11.84
C TYR A 123 4.19 -4.96 -12.38
N ALA A 124 4.40 -5.40 -13.62
CA ALA A 124 3.74 -6.59 -14.14
C ALA A 124 4.17 -7.86 -13.40
N ALA A 125 5.46 -8.00 -13.06
CA ALA A 125 5.96 -9.13 -12.28
C ALA A 125 5.49 -9.10 -10.82
N GLU A 126 5.43 -7.92 -10.20
CA GLU A 126 4.79 -7.75 -8.88
C GLU A 126 3.33 -8.21 -8.91
N TRP A 127 2.60 -7.78 -9.93
CA TRP A 127 1.19 -8.13 -10.05
C TRP A 127 0.96 -9.62 -10.37
N ALA A 128 1.76 -10.20 -11.26
CA ALA A 128 1.68 -11.63 -11.60
C ALA A 128 1.86 -12.53 -10.37
N ARG A 129 2.63 -12.08 -9.35
CA ARG A 129 2.77 -12.80 -8.07
C ARG A 129 1.51 -12.72 -7.20
N ILE A 130 0.79 -11.60 -7.24
CA ILE A 130 -0.49 -11.48 -6.54
C ILE A 130 -1.54 -12.36 -7.25
N GLU A 131 -1.55 -12.36 -8.58
CA GLU A 131 -2.43 -13.23 -9.38
C GLU A 131 -2.18 -14.72 -9.12
N SER A 132 -0.92 -15.13 -9.05
CA SER A 132 -0.58 -16.53 -8.82
C SER A 132 -1.07 -17.03 -7.46
N PHE A 133 -1.17 -16.14 -6.45
CA PHE A 133 -1.79 -16.46 -5.17
C PHE A 133 -3.26 -16.86 -5.35
N TYR A 134 -4.08 -16.08 -6.06
CA TYR A 134 -5.50 -16.40 -6.27
C TYR A 134 -5.70 -17.65 -7.14
N VAL A 135 -4.79 -17.91 -8.08
CA VAL A 135 -4.82 -19.16 -8.86
C VAL A 135 -4.49 -20.37 -7.99
N ARG A 136 -3.53 -20.22 -7.06
CA ARG A 136 -3.08 -21.30 -6.18
C ARG A 136 -4.07 -21.59 -5.04
N TYR A 137 -4.80 -20.57 -4.59
CA TYR A 137 -5.73 -20.63 -3.46
C TYR A 137 -7.12 -20.12 -3.87
N PRO A 138 -7.83 -20.84 -4.76
CA PRO A 138 -9.12 -20.40 -5.31
C PRO A 138 -10.27 -20.44 -4.29
N ASP A 139 -10.04 -21.03 -3.13
CA ASP A 139 -10.96 -21.14 -2.00
C ASP A 139 -10.97 -19.91 -1.08
N PHE A 140 -10.07 -18.95 -1.31
CA PHE A 140 -10.11 -17.66 -0.63
C PHE A 140 -11.17 -16.77 -1.25
N PHE A 141 -12.10 -16.31 -0.43
CA PHE A 141 -13.12 -15.33 -0.80
C PHE A 141 -12.48 -13.95 -0.98
N PRO A 142 -12.49 -13.37 -2.19
CA PRO A 142 -11.96 -12.03 -2.42
C PRO A 142 -12.94 -10.99 -1.87
N PHE A 143 -12.48 -10.13 -0.96
CA PHE A 143 -13.30 -9.05 -0.40
C PHE A 143 -12.65 -7.69 -0.61
N ARG A 144 -13.39 -6.71 -1.11
CA ARG A 144 -12.82 -5.40 -1.46
C ARG A 144 -12.58 -4.54 -0.22
N TYR A 145 -11.39 -3.98 -0.14
CA TYR A 145 -11.00 -3.03 0.90
C TYR A 145 -11.93 -1.82 0.93
N GLU A 146 -12.38 -1.35 -0.24
CA GLU A 146 -13.27 -0.19 -0.37
C GLU A 146 -14.67 -0.46 0.17
N ASP A 147 -15.14 -1.72 0.11
CA ASP A 147 -16.39 -2.14 0.75
C ASP A 147 -16.23 -2.21 2.26
N PHE A 148 -15.11 -2.77 2.74
CA PHE A 148 -14.76 -2.78 4.15
C PHE A 148 -14.72 -1.37 4.76
N VAL A 149 -14.01 -0.43 4.13
CA VAL A 149 -13.89 0.95 4.62
C VAL A 149 -15.23 1.68 4.64
N ALA A 150 -16.09 1.40 3.66
CA ALA A 150 -17.41 2.01 3.55
C ALA A 150 -18.50 1.32 4.38
N GLY A 151 -18.16 0.24 5.10
CA GLY A 151 -19.11 -0.53 5.89
C GLY A 151 -20.12 -1.34 5.06
N ARG A 152 -19.84 -1.60 3.77
CA ARG A 152 -20.65 -2.46 2.92
C ARG A 152 -20.25 -3.93 3.17
N LEU A 153 -20.80 -4.52 4.23
CA LEU A 153 -20.39 -5.84 4.73
C LEU A 153 -21.36 -6.97 4.38
N ASP A 154 -22.41 -6.71 3.60
CA ASP A 154 -23.49 -7.68 3.34
C ASP A 154 -22.95 -8.98 2.72
N GLU A 155 -22.14 -8.88 1.66
CA GLU A 155 -21.56 -10.05 0.97
C GLU A 155 -20.62 -10.85 1.89
N LEU A 156 -19.85 -10.14 2.73
CA LEU A 156 -18.97 -10.78 3.69
C LEU A 156 -19.77 -11.48 4.81
N SER A 157 -20.86 -10.85 5.27
CA SER A 157 -21.75 -11.40 6.28
C SER A 157 -22.44 -12.67 5.78
N GLU A 158 -22.89 -12.66 4.52
CA GLU A 158 -23.44 -13.84 3.84
C GLU A 158 -22.40 -14.96 3.73
N TYR A 159 -21.18 -14.65 3.28
CA TYR A 159 -20.08 -15.63 3.19
C TYR A 159 -19.73 -16.26 4.55
N LEU A 160 -19.72 -15.46 5.62
CA LEU A 160 -19.41 -15.91 6.97
C LEU A 160 -20.61 -16.57 7.68
N GLY A 161 -21.82 -16.46 7.13
CA GLY A 161 -23.05 -16.93 7.78
C GLY A 161 -23.38 -16.20 9.09
N MET A 162 -22.88 -14.97 9.27
CA MET A 162 -23.11 -14.15 10.46
C MET A 162 -23.14 -12.67 10.14
N GLU A 163 -24.01 -11.95 10.85
CA GLU A 163 -24.10 -10.49 10.76
C GLU A 163 -22.83 -9.83 11.30
N LEU A 164 -22.20 -8.99 10.48
CA LEU A 164 -21.05 -8.20 10.90
C LEU A 164 -21.48 -6.78 11.27
N ALA A 165 -21.05 -6.34 12.45
CA ALA A 165 -21.06 -4.93 12.83
C ALA A 165 -19.60 -4.45 12.93
N GLY A 166 -19.23 -3.42 12.17
CA GLY A 166 -17.84 -2.96 12.12
C GLY A 166 -17.69 -1.46 11.92
N SER A 167 -16.67 -0.89 12.56
CA SER A 167 -16.09 0.41 12.19
C SER A 167 -14.69 0.18 11.61
N SER A 168 -14.28 1.00 10.63
CA SER A 168 -12.94 0.96 10.02
C SER A 168 -11.89 1.71 10.86
N ASP A 169 -12.03 1.64 12.18
CA ASP A 169 -11.12 2.26 13.12
C ASP A 169 -9.80 1.51 13.14
N VAL A 170 -8.72 2.26 12.96
CA VAL A 170 -7.36 1.71 12.94
C VAL A 170 -6.76 1.99 14.30
N ASP A 171 -6.31 0.93 14.98
CA ASP A 171 -5.56 1.04 16.22
C ASP A 171 -4.40 2.05 16.04
N PRO A 172 -4.22 3.03 16.94
CA PRO A 172 -3.16 4.03 16.84
C PRO A 172 -1.77 3.45 16.56
N LYS A 173 -1.47 2.22 17.01
CA LYS A 173 -0.18 1.55 16.74
C LYS A 173 0.06 1.25 15.25
N HIS A 174 -1.00 1.20 14.45
CA HIS A 174 -0.97 1.00 13.00
C HIS A 174 -1.27 2.29 12.22
N ALA A 175 -1.41 3.44 12.88
CA ALA A 175 -1.68 4.71 12.21
C ALA A 175 -0.64 5.06 11.13
N ARG A 176 0.59 4.53 11.26
CA ARG A 176 1.65 4.78 10.27
C ARG A 176 1.31 4.33 8.85
N VAL A 177 0.58 3.21 8.70
CA VAL A 177 0.28 2.62 7.38
C VAL A 177 -0.91 3.31 6.70
N VAL A 178 -1.63 4.17 7.44
CA VAL A 178 -2.76 4.92 6.91
C VAL A 178 -2.22 6.14 6.16
N ARG A 179 -2.28 6.09 4.82
CA ARG A 179 -2.06 7.26 3.96
C ARG A 179 -3.39 7.97 3.71
N THR A 180 -4.30 7.32 2.99
CA THR A 180 -5.67 7.78 2.76
C THR A 180 -6.65 6.68 3.19
N LYS A 181 -7.79 7.06 3.77
CA LYS A 181 -8.94 6.18 3.98
C LYS A 181 -9.99 6.35 2.86
N SER A 182 -9.53 6.64 1.65
CA SER A 182 -10.36 6.88 0.47
C SER A 182 -9.94 6.01 -0.70
N SER A 183 -10.87 5.85 -1.65
CA SER A 183 -10.69 5.17 -2.93
C SER A 183 -10.70 6.20 -4.07
N GLY A 184 -9.99 5.92 -5.16
CA GLY A 184 -9.93 6.78 -6.33
C GLY A 184 -8.96 7.96 -6.22
N ASP A 185 -8.21 8.06 -5.11
CA ASP A 185 -7.22 9.12 -4.89
C ASP A 185 -6.14 9.10 -5.97
N TRP A 186 -5.89 7.93 -6.56
CA TRP A 186 -4.95 7.76 -7.68
C TRP A 186 -5.14 8.73 -8.84
N ARG A 187 -6.37 9.23 -9.07
CA ARG A 187 -6.67 10.18 -10.13
C ARG A 187 -5.96 11.52 -9.95
N HIS A 188 -5.60 11.90 -8.73
CA HIS A 188 -4.84 13.12 -8.45
C HIS A 188 -3.33 12.95 -8.64
N TRP A 189 -2.85 11.72 -8.79
CA TRP A 189 -1.42 11.41 -8.91
C TRP A 189 -1.02 11.04 -10.33
N PHE A 190 -1.94 10.43 -11.07
CA PHE A 190 -1.66 9.94 -12.41
C PHE A 190 -1.73 11.07 -13.43
N ARG A 191 -0.80 11.05 -14.39
CA ARG A 191 -0.95 11.74 -15.68
C ARG A 191 -1.53 10.80 -16.73
N PRO A 192 -2.00 11.31 -17.88
CA PRO A 192 -2.47 10.45 -18.98
C PRO A 192 -1.42 9.43 -19.44
N THR A 193 -0.13 9.78 -19.43
CA THR A 193 0.97 8.86 -19.76
C THR A 193 1.14 7.75 -18.73
N ASP A 194 0.96 8.07 -17.45
CA ASP A 194 1.06 7.10 -16.36
C ASP A 194 -0.11 6.12 -16.46
N ALA A 195 -1.32 6.64 -16.66
CA ALA A 195 -2.52 5.86 -16.88
C ALA A 195 -2.37 4.91 -18.07
N ALA A 196 -1.85 5.40 -19.20
CA ALA A 196 -1.61 4.56 -20.38
C ALA A 196 -0.61 3.42 -20.11
N LEU A 197 0.44 3.65 -19.32
CA LEU A 197 1.40 2.61 -18.97
C LEU A 197 0.77 1.56 -18.04
N PHE A 198 0.20 1.98 -16.92
CA PHE A 198 -0.33 1.07 -15.90
C PHE A 198 -1.62 0.37 -16.32
N ARG A 199 -2.37 0.96 -17.26
CA ARG A 199 -3.53 0.29 -17.87
C ARG A 199 -3.18 -1.06 -18.47
N THR A 200 -2.04 -1.18 -19.16
CA THR A 200 -1.65 -2.48 -19.75
C THR A 200 -1.27 -3.52 -18.71
N ILE A 201 -1.17 -3.15 -17.43
CA ILE A 201 -0.75 -4.03 -16.34
C ILE A 201 -1.96 -4.42 -15.50
N TYR A 202 -2.85 -3.46 -15.22
CA TYR A 202 -3.92 -3.64 -14.24
C TYR A 202 -5.33 -3.73 -14.82
N GLU A 203 -5.56 -3.53 -16.13
CA GLU A 203 -6.92 -3.59 -16.72
C GLU A 203 -7.66 -4.88 -16.37
N ASP A 204 -7.02 -6.04 -16.59
CA ASP A 204 -7.63 -7.35 -16.35
C ASP A 204 -8.03 -7.55 -14.88
N VAL A 205 -7.30 -6.91 -13.97
CA VAL A 205 -7.52 -6.93 -12.52
C VAL A 205 -8.75 -6.14 -12.16
N LEU A 206 -8.84 -4.92 -12.71
CA LEU A 206 -9.97 -4.04 -12.46
C LEU A 206 -11.26 -4.75 -12.88
N ILE A 207 -11.25 -5.32 -14.09
CA ILE A 207 -12.39 -6.09 -14.62
C ILE A 207 -12.71 -7.28 -13.71
N ARG A 208 -11.72 -8.08 -13.32
CA ARG A 208 -11.92 -9.30 -12.53
C ARG A 208 -12.57 -9.03 -11.17
N TYR A 209 -12.13 -7.98 -10.48
CA TYR A 209 -12.62 -7.66 -9.13
C TYR A 209 -13.72 -6.61 -9.13
N GLY A 210 -14.33 -6.32 -10.29
CA GLY A 210 -15.47 -5.42 -10.40
C GLY A 210 -15.15 -3.96 -10.07
N TYR A 211 -13.92 -3.53 -10.31
CA TYR A 211 -13.55 -2.11 -10.27
C TYR A 211 -13.88 -1.45 -11.60
N ASP A 212 -14.15 -0.15 -11.52
CA ASP A 212 -14.38 0.67 -12.70
C ASP A 212 -13.10 0.82 -13.53
N SER A 213 -13.22 0.58 -14.84
CA SER A 213 -12.11 0.62 -15.81
C SER A 213 -11.86 2.00 -16.44
N ASP A 214 -12.33 3.07 -15.80
CA ASP A 214 -12.00 4.44 -16.16
C ASP A 214 -10.62 4.82 -15.66
N TRP A 215 -9.74 5.09 -16.61
CA TRP A 215 -8.35 5.48 -16.39
C TRP A 215 -8.12 7.00 -16.46
N THR A 216 -9.19 7.79 -16.49
CA THR A 216 -9.10 9.24 -16.66
C THR A 216 -8.54 9.93 -15.40
N PRO A 217 -7.37 10.60 -15.48
CA PRO A 217 -6.89 11.43 -14.38
C PRO A 217 -7.85 12.54 -14.00
N HIS A 218 -7.70 13.08 -12.79
CA HIS A 218 -8.48 14.24 -12.37
C HIS A 218 -8.11 15.47 -13.22
N ALA A 219 -9.10 16.24 -13.68
CA ALA A 219 -8.87 17.40 -14.55
C ALA A 219 -8.11 18.55 -13.88
N SER A 220 -8.07 18.56 -12.55
CA SER A 220 -7.27 19.48 -11.74
C SER A 220 -6.60 18.68 -10.63
N PRO A 221 -5.50 17.97 -10.91
CA PRO A 221 -4.87 17.08 -9.95
C PRO A 221 -4.35 17.88 -8.75
N ARG A 222 -4.53 17.33 -7.55
CA ARG A 222 -4.14 17.98 -6.30
C ARG A 222 -3.65 16.91 -5.33
N ILE A 223 -2.36 16.97 -5.03
CA ILE A 223 -1.74 16.07 -4.06
C ILE A 223 -1.56 16.86 -2.76
N GLU A 224 -2.25 16.45 -1.71
CA GLU A 224 -2.14 17.12 -0.42
C GLU A 224 -0.84 16.71 0.29
N PRO A 225 -0.09 17.65 0.89
CA PRO A 225 1.19 17.36 1.53
C PRO A 225 1.11 16.25 2.59
N GLN A 226 0.00 16.17 3.32
CA GLN A 226 -0.26 15.14 4.33
C GLN A 226 -0.27 13.70 3.78
N PHE A 227 -0.40 13.53 2.46
CA PHE A 227 -0.35 12.25 1.76
C PHE A 227 0.90 12.07 0.89
N ALA A 228 1.77 13.07 0.82
CA ALA A 228 3.00 13.08 0.03
C ALA A 228 4.22 13.47 0.87
N SER A 229 4.71 14.71 0.80
CA SER A 229 5.95 15.14 1.45
C SER A 229 5.92 15.03 2.97
N GLU A 230 4.82 15.41 3.63
CA GLU A 230 4.67 15.31 5.08
C GLU A 230 4.44 13.87 5.54
N TYR A 231 3.75 13.06 4.71
CA TYR A 231 3.65 11.62 4.93
C TYR A 231 5.04 10.97 4.90
N PHE A 232 5.83 11.26 3.86
CA PHE A 232 7.21 10.79 3.72
C PHE A 232 8.08 11.22 4.89
N TYR A 233 8.05 12.51 5.26
CA TYR A 233 8.81 13.05 6.38
C TYR A 233 8.48 12.32 7.69
N ARG A 234 7.19 12.09 7.96
CA ARG A 234 6.74 11.34 9.15
C ARG A 234 7.30 9.91 9.16
N LEU A 235 7.18 9.18 8.05
CA LEU A 235 7.66 7.80 7.97
C LEU A 235 9.18 7.68 8.14
N VAL A 236 9.95 8.54 7.46
CA VAL A 236 11.41 8.55 7.58
C VAL A 236 11.84 8.94 8.99
N SER A 237 11.17 9.92 9.61
CA SER A 237 11.47 10.34 10.98
C SER A 237 11.18 9.24 12.00
N GLU A 238 10.04 8.55 11.87
CA GLU A 238 9.67 7.40 12.70
C GLU A 238 10.69 6.26 12.54
N LYS A 239 11.05 5.92 11.29
CA LYS A 239 12.06 4.89 11.01
C LYS A 239 13.40 5.26 11.60
N ARG A 240 13.86 6.50 11.39
CA ARG A 240 15.14 7.00 11.91
C ARG A 240 15.15 6.97 13.42
N ALA A 241 14.09 7.35 14.13
CA ALA A 241 14.03 7.31 15.58
C ALA A 241 14.36 5.91 16.18
N LEU A 242 14.17 4.83 15.41
CA LEU A 242 14.52 3.47 15.82
C LEU A 242 16.01 3.12 15.66
N ILE A 243 16.75 3.81 14.78
CA ILE A 243 18.10 3.41 14.35
C ILE A 243 19.15 4.53 14.31
N LEU A 244 18.72 5.79 14.34
CA LEU A 244 19.50 7.02 14.12
C LEU A 244 18.85 8.19 14.89
N ARG A 245 19.47 9.39 14.83
CA ARG A 245 18.79 10.61 15.26
C ARG A 245 17.73 10.99 14.21
N PRO A 246 16.53 11.45 14.62
CA PRO A 246 15.58 12.07 13.70
C PRO A 246 16.23 13.26 12.98
N VAL A 247 15.84 13.50 11.73
CA VAL A 247 16.30 14.69 11.01
C VAL A 247 15.25 15.78 11.08
N ALA A 248 15.70 16.96 11.48
CA ALA A 248 14.86 18.14 11.59
C ALA A 248 14.35 18.56 10.21
N ARG A 249 13.07 18.94 10.15
CA ARG A 249 12.41 19.41 8.93
C ARG A 249 13.15 20.61 8.32
N GLU A 250 13.64 21.51 9.16
CA GLU A 250 14.40 22.69 8.76
C GLU A 250 15.68 22.29 8.00
N THR A 251 16.34 21.22 8.43
CA THR A 251 17.53 20.67 7.75
C THR A 251 17.18 20.15 6.37
N LEU A 252 16.07 19.41 6.23
CA LEU A 252 15.63 18.92 4.92
C LEU A 252 15.28 20.07 3.98
N LEU A 253 14.60 21.10 4.49
CA LEU A 253 14.27 22.30 3.72
C LEU A 253 15.52 23.03 3.23
N GLN A 254 16.49 23.26 4.12
CA GLN A 254 17.75 23.91 3.77
C GLN A 254 18.51 23.13 2.70
N LEU A 255 18.64 21.81 2.86
CA LEU A 255 19.35 20.95 1.92
C LEU A 255 18.63 20.87 0.56
N ALA A 256 17.29 20.81 0.55
CA ALA A 256 16.52 20.79 -0.68
C ALA A 256 16.69 22.10 -1.47
N THR A 257 16.65 23.26 -0.80
CA THR A 257 16.79 24.57 -1.44
C THR A 257 18.21 24.84 -1.95
N GLN A 258 19.24 24.42 -1.21
CA GLN A 258 20.64 24.60 -1.65
C GLN A 258 20.97 23.87 -2.96
N GLN A 259 20.24 22.79 -3.27
CA GLN A 259 20.45 22.01 -4.48
C GLN A 259 19.69 22.54 -5.69
N GLU A 260 18.58 23.27 -5.51
CA GLU A 260 17.89 23.92 -6.64
C GLU A 260 18.68 25.11 -7.21
N ALA A 261 19.66 25.61 -6.45
CA ALA A 261 20.54 26.71 -6.84
C ALA A 261 21.88 26.26 -7.48
N SER A 262 22.14 24.95 -7.59
CA SER A 262 23.38 24.36 -8.15
C SER A 262 23.11 23.59 -9.43
#